data_AF-A0A961I7K4-F1
#
_entry.id   AF-A0A961I7K4-F1
#
_cell.length_a   1.000
_cell.length_b   1.000
_cell.length_c   1.000
_cell.angle_alpha   90.00
_cell.angle_beta   90.00
_cell.angle_gamma   90.00
#
_symmetry.space_group_name_H-M   'P 1'
#
loop_
_entity.id
_entity.type
_entity.pdbx_description
1 polymer ?
#
loop_
_entity_poly.entity_id
_entity_poly.type
_entity_poly.pdbx_seq_one_letter_code
_entity_poly.pdbx_strand_id
1 'polypeptide(L)'
;ATIVDFLHVVHASKFPVLPTPEIINQGVADIRQELSRRGKVRNILNYGLMPIRPDEIIPRFESAGEFLAKKIVPTYRSKGNLKGELEAIHLEEQNYKSGEFIPQTAQFIARRAEAVKKTVSSEPGKGGRFRGSLSVETILSLAADANQKYDDLYQQETLKIYRDYREGLMKVSNDWRESILFFDTEEKQDIPPNAWKHLVEDMELIYGVWELPVGTQHVFVRRDPAVFRILVNGMSALGSQHRWQVLAMRQLLEENENEFRELFEDPEFITSYGRLLRQVYIDFMPWYHRMLLIVGIHWFMDSAFAIAKKKIQGQQSILRSGNEARTRELKQEREQERQQKISRLKDVTQGNQILEILDRFLMERAYIASLEEVRSELPEMDPRTFDRVIESQNFQLLRPGSNEGDTILLYPVDQEWRTRVARLRRVLERVEHDRSHDSRQMERLNRIRKFLARNADSRKAEPETVGSNPDEAYRKFGVEVEKVRKKERTDQPYLGE
;
A
#
# COMPACT_ATOMS: atom_id res chain seq x y z
N ALA A 1 10.14 -36.46 0.85
CA ALA A 1 10.13 -36.24 2.31
C ALA A 1 10.71 -34.86 2.59
N THR A 2 9.87 -33.88 2.92
CA THR A 2 10.26 -32.46 3.05
C THR A 2 10.83 -32.11 4.42
N ILE A 3 10.60 -32.95 5.43
CA ILE A 3 11.08 -32.78 6.80
C ILE A 3 11.72 -34.11 7.18
N VAL A 4 12.95 -34.04 7.66
CA VAL A 4 13.77 -35.22 7.90
C VAL A 4 14.38 -35.06 9.28
N ASP A 5 14.22 -36.07 10.13
CA ASP A 5 14.98 -36.16 11.38
C ASP A 5 16.28 -36.94 11.12
N PHE A 6 17.24 -36.29 10.47
CA PHE A 6 18.55 -36.89 10.17
C PHE A 6 19.36 -37.22 11.43
N LEU A 7 18.93 -36.72 12.60
CA LEU A 7 19.62 -36.89 13.87
C LEU A 7 19.07 -38.08 14.67
N HIS A 8 17.98 -38.72 14.22
CA HIS A 8 17.54 -40.02 14.72
C HIS A 8 18.63 -41.12 14.52
N VAL A 9 19.62 -40.89 13.66
CA VAL A 9 20.71 -41.87 13.42
C VAL A 9 21.82 -41.79 14.49
N VAL A 10 21.85 -40.73 15.32
CA VAL A 10 22.85 -40.51 16.38
C VAL A 10 22.44 -41.26 17.65
N HIS A 11 22.75 -42.55 17.70
CA HIS A 11 22.53 -43.39 18.88
C HIS A 11 23.85 -43.72 19.58
N ALA A 12 23.81 -43.81 20.92
CA ALA A 12 24.95 -44.15 21.77
C ALA A 12 25.68 -45.44 21.33
N SER A 13 24.93 -46.40 20.78
CA SER A 13 25.42 -47.69 20.28
C SER A 13 26.31 -47.61 19.04
N LYS A 14 26.39 -46.45 18.38
CA LYS A 14 27.25 -46.25 17.20
C LYS A 14 28.60 -45.63 17.52
N PHE A 15 28.86 -45.28 18.78
CA PHE A 15 30.12 -44.72 19.21
C PHE A 15 30.99 -45.80 19.86
N PRO A 16 32.31 -45.81 19.58
CA PRO A 16 33.25 -46.76 20.20
C PRO A 16 33.35 -46.60 21.73
N VAL A 17 32.93 -45.44 22.26
CA VAL A 17 32.74 -45.18 23.69
C VAL A 17 31.31 -44.69 23.87
N LEU A 18 30.54 -45.32 24.77
CA LEU A 18 29.14 -44.98 25.05
C LEU A 18 29.07 -43.56 25.64
N PRO A 19 28.61 -42.56 24.88
CA PRO A 19 28.46 -41.20 25.40
C PRO A 19 27.24 -41.16 26.32
N THR A 20 27.29 -40.32 27.36
CA THR A 20 26.11 -40.06 28.17
C THR A 20 25.00 -39.43 27.32
N PRO A 21 23.71 -39.68 27.64
CA PRO A 21 22.59 -39.12 26.91
C PRO A 21 22.64 -37.58 26.82
N GLU A 22 23.23 -36.93 27.83
CA GLU A 22 23.47 -35.48 27.84
C GLU A 22 24.43 -35.04 26.73
N ILE A 23 25.55 -35.74 26.53
CA ILE A 23 26.53 -35.44 25.48
C ILE A 23 25.92 -35.62 24.10
N ILE A 24 25.08 -36.64 23.91
CA ILE A 24 24.38 -36.88 22.64
C ILE A 24 23.37 -35.77 22.37
N ASN A 25 22.55 -35.42 23.37
CA ASN A 25 21.55 -34.37 23.23
C ASN A 25 22.18 -33.01 22.95
N GLN A 26 23.31 -32.70 23.61
CA GLN A 26 24.05 -31.47 23.40
C GLN A 26 24.73 -31.44 22.02
N GLY A 27 25.38 -32.53 21.60
CA GLY A 27 25.95 -32.61 20.25
C GLY A 27 24.90 -32.52 19.13
N VAL A 28 23.72 -33.12 19.33
CA VAL A 28 22.57 -32.98 18.43
C VAL A 28 22.06 -31.53 18.39
N ALA A 29 22.00 -30.84 19.53
CA ALA A 29 21.63 -29.43 19.60
C ALA A 29 22.67 -28.53 18.89
N ASP A 30 23.96 -28.77 19.09
CA ASP A 30 25.05 -28.03 18.46
C ASP A 30 25.05 -28.22 16.93
N ILE A 31 24.86 -29.46 16.45
CA ILE A 31 24.72 -29.75 15.02
C ILE A 31 23.49 -29.04 14.44
N ARG A 32 22.35 -29.04 15.16
CA ARG A 32 21.15 -28.31 14.74
C ARG A 32 21.41 -26.81 14.64
N GLN A 33 22.09 -26.24 15.63
CA GLN A 33 22.42 -24.83 15.66
C GLN A 33 23.39 -24.45 14.54
N GLU A 34 24.42 -25.27 14.27
CA GLU A 34 25.36 -25.05 13.17
C GLU A 34 24.70 -25.16 11.79
N LEU A 35 23.85 -26.18 11.58
CA LEU A 35 23.11 -26.33 10.33
C LEU A 35 22.12 -25.18 10.09
N SER A 36 21.51 -24.66 11.17
CA SER A 36 20.63 -23.50 11.12
C SER A 36 21.41 -22.21 10.85
N ARG A 37 22.56 -22.03 11.52
CA ARG A 37 23.47 -20.88 11.32
C ARG A 37 23.98 -20.80 9.89
N ARG A 38 24.26 -21.95 9.28
CA ARG A 38 24.69 -22.04 7.87
C ARG A 38 23.53 -21.91 6.87
N GLY A 39 22.30 -21.70 7.33
CA GLY A 39 21.11 -21.53 6.49
C GLY A 39 20.72 -22.76 5.68
N LYS A 40 21.20 -23.96 6.05
CA LYS A 40 20.94 -25.20 5.30
C LYS A 40 19.65 -25.89 5.71
N VAL A 41 19.18 -25.60 6.91
CA VAL A 41 18.06 -26.28 7.56
C VAL A 41 17.27 -25.28 8.40
N ARG A 42 15.94 -25.40 8.38
CA ARG A 42 15.03 -24.64 9.25
C ARG A 42 14.34 -25.58 10.24
N ASN A 43 14.24 -25.18 11.50
CA ASN A 43 13.49 -25.92 12.49
C ASN A 43 12.00 -25.57 12.40
N ILE A 44 11.16 -26.57 12.11
CA ILE A 44 9.70 -26.45 12.10
C ILE A 44 9.19 -26.99 13.44
N LEU A 45 8.56 -26.11 14.21
CA LEU A 45 8.03 -26.44 15.52
C LEU A 45 7.11 -27.67 15.43
N ASN A 46 7.29 -28.63 16.34
CA ASN A 46 6.54 -29.89 16.39
C ASN A 46 6.72 -30.83 15.18
N TYR A 47 7.53 -30.52 14.17
CA TYR A 47 7.73 -31.38 13.00
C TYR A 47 9.18 -31.79 12.78
N GLY A 48 10.14 -30.97 13.21
CA GLY A 48 11.57 -31.24 13.09
C GLY A 48 12.22 -30.40 11.99
N LEU A 49 13.27 -30.93 11.39
CA LEU A 49 14.19 -30.15 10.54
C LEU A 49 13.81 -30.23 9.07
N MET A 50 13.63 -29.07 8.45
CA MET A 50 13.36 -28.92 7.03
C MET A 50 14.64 -28.46 6.31
N PRO A 51 15.26 -29.28 5.45
CA PRO A 51 16.35 -28.82 4.60
C PRO A 51 15.81 -27.76 3.64
N ILE A 52 16.51 -26.64 3.50
CA ILE A 52 16.12 -25.54 2.64
C ILE A 52 17.32 -24.98 1.89
N ARG A 53 17.11 -24.73 0.60
CA ARG A 53 18.05 -23.99 -0.23
C ARG A 53 17.56 -22.55 -0.39
N PRO A 54 18.44 -21.57 -0.58
CA PRO A 54 18.03 -20.18 -0.72
C PRO A 54 16.98 -19.98 -1.82
N ASP A 55 17.17 -20.55 -3.00
CA ASP A 55 16.25 -20.53 -4.14
C ASP A 55 14.87 -21.12 -3.84
N GLU A 56 14.78 -22.05 -2.88
CA GLU A 56 13.52 -22.71 -2.53
C GLU A 56 12.70 -21.97 -1.46
N ILE A 57 13.23 -20.90 -0.85
CA ILE A 57 12.55 -20.17 0.24
C ILE A 57 11.21 -19.59 -0.22
N ILE A 58 11.20 -18.80 -1.30
CA ILE A 58 9.98 -18.17 -1.83
C ILE A 58 8.97 -19.24 -2.31
N PRO A 59 9.33 -20.22 -3.17
CA PRO A 59 8.38 -21.24 -3.62
C PRO A 59 7.74 -22.03 -2.47
N ARG A 60 8.50 -22.39 -1.44
CA ARG A 60 7.99 -23.12 -0.27
C ARG A 60 7.07 -22.25 0.57
N PHE A 61 7.43 -20.98 0.77
CA PHE A 61 6.61 -20.01 1.49
C PHE A 61 5.27 -19.76 0.78
N GLU A 62 5.29 -19.49 -0.52
CA GLU A 62 4.10 -19.23 -1.33
C GLU A 62 3.20 -20.46 -1.45
N SER A 63 3.77 -21.65 -1.67
CA SER A 63 3.01 -22.91 -1.72
C SER A 63 2.30 -23.18 -0.39
N ALA A 64 2.97 -22.91 0.74
CA ALA A 64 2.36 -23.04 2.06
C ALA A 64 1.25 -21.99 2.28
N GLY A 65 1.47 -20.75 1.83
CA GLY A 65 0.48 -19.66 1.86
C GLY A 65 -0.75 -19.95 1.00
N GLU A 66 -0.56 -20.52 -0.19
CA GLU A 66 -1.65 -20.93 -1.07
C GLU A 66 -2.49 -22.06 -0.43
N PHE A 67 -1.81 -23.05 0.18
CA PHE A 67 -2.49 -24.10 0.91
C PHE A 67 -3.27 -23.56 2.13
N LEU A 68 -2.69 -22.59 2.84
CA LEU A 68 -3.35 -21.87 3.93
C LEU A 68 -4.65 -21.24 3.43
N ALA A 69 -4.60 -20.47 2.34
CA ALA A 69 -5.75 -19.77 1.78
C ALA A 69 -6.82 -20.72 1.22
N LYS A 70 -6.43 -21.78 0.51
CA LYS A 70 -7.37 -22.68 -0.19
C LYS A 70 -7.98 -23.76 0.69
N LYS A 71 -7.25 -24.26 1.70
CA LYS A 71 -7.66 -25.44 2.48
C LYS A 71 -7.82 -25.16 3.97
N ILE A 72 -6.91 -24.41 4.58
CA ILE A 72 -6.92 -24.21 6.03
C ILE A 72 -7.93 -23.13 6.42
N VAL A 73 -7.86 -21.95 5.81
CA VAL A 73 -8.76 -20.83 6.10
C VAL A 73 -10.23 -21.23 5.95
N PRO A 74 -10.70 -21.84 4.84
CA PRO A 74 -12.10 -22.23 4.71
C PRO A 74 -12.57 -23.23 5.76
N THR A 75 -11.67 -24.11 6.23
CA THR A 75 -11.98 -25.12 7.25
C THR A 75 -12.19 -24.50 8.64
N TYR A 76 -11.46 -23.44 8.96
CA TYR A 76 -11.44 -22.86 10.30
C TYR A 76 -12.13 -21.49 10.38
N ARG A 77 -12.50 -20.86 9.25
CA ARG A 77 -13.06 -19.48 9.18
C ARG A 77 -14.25 -19.24 10.11
N SER A 78 -15.09 -20.24 10.35
CA SER A 78 -16.27 -20.10 11.20
C SER A 78 -15.99 -20.16 12.70
N LYS A 79 -14.73 -20.42 13.10
CA LYS A 79 -14.34 -20.60 14.50
C LYS A 79 -13.87 -19.29 15.14
N GLY A 80 -14.36 -19.03 16.36
CA GLY A 80 -14.05 -17.81 17.10
C GLY A 80 -14.20 -16.55 16.25
N ASN A 81 -13.27 -15.61 16.44
CA ASN A 81 -13.18 -14.36 15.69
C ASN A 81 -12.21 -14.43 14.49
N LEU A 82 -11.87 -15.63 13.99
CA LEU A 82 -10.88 -15.77 12.90
C LEU A 82 -11.32 -15.01 11.64
N LYS A 83 -12.62 -14.99 11.33
CA LYS A 83 -13.15 -14.29 10.16
C LYS A 83 -12.88 -12.77 10.25
N GLY A 84 -13.12 -12.16 11.41
CA GLY A 84 -12.88 -10.74 11.64
C GLY A 84 -11.39 -10.38 11.52
N GLU A 85 -10.51 -11.16 12.16
CA GLU A 85 -9.05 -10.97 12.04
C GLU A 85 -8.56 -11.10 10.59
N LEU A 86 -9.04 -12.11 9.85
CA LEU A 86 -8.66 -12.28 8.44
C LEU A 86 -9.17 -11.15 7.54
N GLU A 87 -10.35 -10.60 7.83
CA GLU A 87 -10.93 -9.46 7.11
C GLU A 87 -10.15 -8.17 7.40
N ALA A 88 -9.75 -7.93 8.65
CA ALA A 88 -8.85 -6.83 8.98
C ALA A 88 -7.52 -6.93 8.24
N ILE A 89 -6.88 -8.11 8.25
CA ILE A 89 -5.62 -8.35 7.52
C ILE A 89 -5.82 -8.16 6.00
N HIS A 90 -6.97 -8.59 5.45
CA HIS A 90 -7.26 -8.41 4.03
C HIS A 90 -7.43 -6.93 3.65
N LEU A 91 -8.13 -6.15 4.46
CA LEU A 91 -8.30 -4.72 4.23
C LEU A 91 -6.96 -3.97 4.36
N GLU A 92 -6.13 -4.35 5.33
CA GLU A 92 -4.76 -3.82 5.45
C GLU A 92 -3.90 -4.18 4.23
N GLU A 93 -3.98 -5.42 3.73
CA GLU A 93 -3.27 -5.85 2.52
C GLU A 93 -3.75 -5.08 1.28
N GLN A 94 -5.05 -4.85 1.14
CA GLN A 94 -5.60 -4.04 0.03
C GLN A 94 -5.08 -2.60 0.09
N ASN A 95 -5.04 -2.00 1.28
CA ASN A 95 -4.50 -0.66 1.47
C ASN A 95 -3.00 -0.61 1.18
N TYR A 96 -2.24 -1.63 1.60
CA TYR A 96 -0.82 -1.75 1.25
C TYR A 96 -0.62 -1.88 -0.26
N LYS A 97 -1.38 -2.73 -0.94
CA LYS A 97 -1.31 -2.88 -2.41
C LYS A 97 -1.82 -1.67 -3.18
N SER A 98 -2.55 -0.76 -2.53
CA SER A 98 -3.05 0.46 -3.16
C SER A 98 -1.98 1.55 -3.32
N GLY A 99 -0.82 1.42 -2.66
CA GLY A 99 0.26 2.37 -2.87
C GLY A 99 1.13 2.02 -4.08
N GLU A 100 1.64 3.06 -4.71
CA GLU A 100 2.53 2.98 -5.88
C GLU A 100 3.93 2.49 -5.45
N PHE A 101 4.53 1.59 -6.24
CA PHE A 101 5.90 1.05 -6.04
C PHE A 101 6.15 0.41 -4.67
N ILE A 102 5.29 -0.52 -4.30
CA ILE A 102 5.39 -1.21 -3.02
C ILE A 102 5.97 -2.61 -3.22
N PRO A 103 7.02 -3.00 -2.45
CA PRO A 103 7.60 -4.32 -2.53
C PRO A 103 6.58 -5.39 -2.12
N GLN A 104 6.75 -6.60 -2.62
CA GLN A 104 5.99 -7.74 -2.10
C GLN A 104 6.39 -8.00 -0.65
N THR A 105 5.46 -8.48 0.17
CA THR A 105 5.73 -8.77 1.59
C THR A 105 5.12 -10.10 2.03
N ALA A 106 5.89 -10.86 2.77
CA ALA A 106 5.48 -12.08 3.47
C ALA A 106 4.66 -11.78 4.75
N GLN A 107 4.65 -10.54 5.24
CA GLN A 107 4.02 -10.17 6.52
C GLN A 107 2.53 -10.50 6.57
N PHE A 108 1.76 -10.23 5.52
CA PHE A 108 0.31 -10.51 5.52
C PHE A 108 0.01 -12.02 5.57
N ILE A 109 0.77 -12.84 4.83
CA ILE A 109 0.61 -14.30 4.86
C ILE A 109 1.00 -14.85 6.24
N ALA A 110 2.08 -14.32 6.83
CA ALA A 110 2.50 -14.69 8.18
C ALA A 110 1.44 -14.34 9.25
N ARG A 111 0.87 -13.12 9.21
CA ARG A 111 -0.20 -12.71 10.13
C ARG A 111 -1.46 -13.56 9.98
N ARG A 112 -1.83 -13.97 8.76
CA ARG A 112 -2.93 -14.92 8.54
C ARG A 112 -2.63 -16.29 9.17
N ALA A 113 -1.41 -16.79 9.02
CA ALA A 113 -0.99 -18.05 9.62
C ALA A 113 -1.00 -17.98 11.15
N GLU A 114 -0.57 -16.87 11.73
CA GLU A 114 -0.60 -16.61 13.17
C GLU A 114 -2.02 -16.54 13.73
N ALA A 115 -2.92 -15.81 13.07
CA ALA A 115 -4.35 -15.74 13.43
C ALA A 115 -4.99 -17.14 13.46
N VAL A 116 -4.71 -17.97 12.45
CA VAL A 116 -5.16 -19.36 12.40
C VAL A 116 -4.55 -20.18 13.55
N LYS A 117 -3.24 -20.05 13.81
CA LYS A 117 -2.56 -20.78 14.88
C LYS A 117 -3.15 -20.43 16.24
N LYS A 118 -3.35 -19.15 16.53
CA LYS A 118 -3.94 -18.62 17.77
C LYS A 118 -5.33 -19.20 17.97
N THR A 119 -6.24 -19.00 17.01
CA THR A 119 -7.65 -19.41 17.13
C THR A 119 -7.85 -20.92 17.23
N VAL A 120 -7.03 -21.72 16.53
CA VAL A 120 -7.16 -23.19 16.57
C VAL A 120 -6.49 -23.81 17.80
N SER A 121 -5.43 -23.19 18.32
CA SER A 121 -4.70 -23.69 19.50
C SER A 121 -5.37 -23.32 20.82
N SER A 122 -6.24 -22.30 20.84
CA SER A 122 -7.04 -21.94 22.03
C SER A 122 -8.18 -22.92 22.33
N GLU A 123 -8.49 -23.89 21.46
CA GLU A 123 -9.52 -24.89 21.74
C GLU A 123 -9.06 -25.91 22.81
N PRO A 124 -9.77 -26.06 23.94
CA PRO A 124 -9.38 -26.99 25.00
C PRO A 124 -9.39 -28.44 24.49
N GLY A 125 -8.32 -29.18 24.77
CA GLY A 125 -8.17 -30.60 24.42
C GLY A 125 -7.47 -30.90 23.10
N LYS A 126 -7.11 -29.88 22.30
CA LYS A 126 -6.21 -30.06 21.14
C LYS A 126 -4.79 -29.70 21.53
N GLY A 127 -3.91 -30.70 21.60
CA GLY A 127 -2.47 -30.44 21.61
C GLY A 127 -2.06 -29.57 20.42
N GLY A 128 -0.89 -28.94 20.47
CA GLY A 128 -0.43 -27.93 19.49
C GLY A 128 -0.28 -28.38 18.01
N ARG A 129 -0.87 -29.50 17.60
CA ARG A 129 -0.95 -29.99 16.22
C ARG A 129 -2.41 -30.07 15.76
N PHE A 130 -2.71 -29.44 14.61
CA PHE A 130 -4.01 -29.52 13.94
C PHE A 130 -3.84 -29.80 12.43
N ARG A 131 -4.93 -30.11 11.72
CA ARG A 131 -4.90 -30.37 10.28
C ARG A 131 -4.43 -29.12 9.53
N GLY A 132 -3.25 -29.18 8.91
CA GLY A 132 -2.62 -28.05 8.24
C GLY A 132 -1.64 -27.24 9.10
N SER A 133 -1.41 -27.61 10.37
CA SER A 133 -0.43 -26.94 11.24
C SER A 133 0.99 -26.97 10.66
N LEU A 134 1.36 -27.99 9.88
CA LEU A 134 2.64 -28.00 9.17
C LEU A 134 2.83 -26.78 8.25
N SER A 135 1.82 -26.45 7.45
CA SER A 135 1.90 -25.30 6.53
C SER A 135 1.98 -23.98 7.31
N VAL A 136 1.24 -23.88 8.42
CA VAL A 136 1.27 -22.72 9.31
C VAL A 136 2.66 -22.52 9.92
N GLU A 137 3.25 -23.57 10.51
CA GLU A 137 4.60 -23.48 11.08
C GLU A 137 5.67 -23.22 10.01
N THR A 138 5.48 -23.75 8.79
CA THR A 138 6.38 -23.48 7.66
C THR A 138 6.36 -21.99 7.29
N ILE A 139 5.17 -21.40 7.14
CA ILE A 139 5.01 -19.95 6.86
C ILE A 139 5.70 -19.13 7.95
N LEU A 140 5.37 -19.38 9.22
CA LEU A 140 5.90 -18.62 10.35
C LEU A 140 7.43 -18.75 10.44
N SER A 141 7.97 -19.94 10.16
CA SER A 141 9.41 -20.17 10.18
C SER A 141 10.15 -19.46 9.03
N LEU A 142 9.53 -19.30 7.86
CA LEU A 142 10.16 -18.76 6.65
C LEU A 142 9.85 -17.28 6.40
N ALA A 143 8.91 -16.68 7.13
CA ALA A 143 8.41 -15.33 6.86
C ALA A 143 9.51 -14.25 6.84
N ALA A 144 10.48 -14.30 7.77
CA ALA A 144 11.58 -13.35 7.83
C ALA A 144 12.49 -13.46 6.59
N ASP A 145 12.92 -14.68 6.26
CA ASP A 145 13.80 -14.95 5.12
C ASP A 145 13.09 -14.65 3.78
N ALA A 146 11.78 -14.88 3.69
CA ALA A 146 10.97 -14.55 2.53
C ALA A 146 10.81 -13.03 2.35
N ASN A 147 10.55 -12.27 3.43
CA ASN A 147 10.54 -10.80 3.39
C ASN A 147 11.86 -10.24 2.87
N GLN A 148 12.99 -10.70 3.43
CA GLN A 148 14.31 -10.24 3.00
C GLN A 148 14.52 -10.50 1.50
N LYS A 149 14.13 -11.68 1.00
CA LYS A 149 14.23 -11.98 -0.43
C LYS A 149 13.33 -11.12 -1.31
N TYR A 150 12.12 -10.81 -0.88
CA TYR A 150 11.25 -9.89 -1.63
C TYR A 150 11.85 -8.48 -1.68
N ASP A 151 12.44 -8.01 -0.59
CA ASP A 151 13.15 -6.72 -0.54
C ASP A 151 14.37 -6.72 -1.47
N ASP A 152 15.19 -7.78 -1.45
CA ASP A 152 16.34 -7.93 -2.33
C ASP A 152 15.93 -7.94 -3.82
N LEU A 153 14.86 -8.67 -4.16
CA LEU A 153 14.33 -8.71 -5.52
C LEU A 153 13.83 -7.33 -5.96
N TYR A 154 13.10 -6.63 -5.10
CA TYR A 154 12.61 -5.28 -5.39
C TYR A 154 13.76 -4.28 -5.62
N GLN A 155 14.82 -4.36 -4.81
CA GLN A 155 16.03 -3.55 -5.02
C GLN A 155 16.71 -3.88 -6.35
N GLN A 156 16.81 -5.15 -6.72
CA GLN A 156 17.38 -5.57 -7.99
C GLN A 156 16.56 -5.09 -9.19
N GLU A 157 15.23 -5.17 -9.12
CA GLU A 157 14.32 -4.66 -10.15
C GLU A 157 14.47 -3.14 -10.31
N THR A 158 14.50 -2.42 -9.18
CA THR A 158 14.73 -0.96 -9.15
C THR A 158 16.07 -0.59 -9.81
N LEU A 159 17.14 -1.30 -9.45
CA LEU A 159 18.47 -1.08 -10.01
C LEU A 159 18.52 -1.41 -11.51
N LYS A 160 17.76 -2.42 -11.95
CA LYS A 160 17.65 -2.76 -13.37
C LYS A 160 16.99 -1.62 -14.15
N ILE A 161 15.87 -1.08 -13.66
CA ILE A 161 15.19 0.07 -14.27
C ILE A 161 16.14 1.26 -14.40
N TYR A 162 16.88 1.59 -13.33
CA TYR A 162 17.92 2.63 -13.36
C TYR A 162 18.98 2.35 -14.45
N ARG A 163 19.51 1.12 -14.50
CA ARG A 163 20.52 0.73 -15.50
C ARG A 163 19.97 0.83 -16.92
N ASP A 164 18.73 0.44 -17.16
CA ASP A 164 18.12 0.49 -18.49
C ASP A 164 18.07 1.95 -19.02
N TYR A 165 17.67 2.92 -18.18
CA TYR A 165 17.69 4.34 -18.53
C TYR A 165 19.11 4.87 -18.74
N ARG A 166 20.04 4.52 -17.84
CA ARG A 166 21.44 4.93 -17.95
C ARG A 166 22.09 4.39 -19.22
N GLU A 167 21.93 3.09 -19.50
CA GLU A 167 22.47 2.47 -20.71
C GLU A 167 21.89 3.10 -21.98
N GLY A 168 20.63 3.52 -21.97
CA GLY A 168 20.03 4.32 -23.04
C GLY A 168 20.81 5.60 -23.32
N LEU A 169 21.08 6.40 -22.29
CA LEU A 169 21.84 7.65 -22.39
C LEU A 169 23.34 7.47 -22.71
N MET A 170 23.92 6.33 -22.31
CA MET A 170 25.34 6.07 -22.53
C MET A 170 25.65 5.54 -23.93
N LYS A 171 24.64 5.10 -24.70
CA LYS A 171 24.84 4.69 -26.09
C LYS A 171 25.33 5.86 -26.94
N VAL A 172 26.34 5.61 -27.76
CA VAL A 172 26.82 6.59 -28.74
C VAL A 172 25.84 6.61 -29.89
N SER A 173 25.04 7.67 -29.97
CA SER A 173 24.12 7.93 -31.08
C SER A 173 24.45 9.25 -31.75
N ASN A 174 24.22 9.31 -33.05
CA ASN A 174 24.26 10.56 -33.82
C ASN A 174 22.90 11.27 -33.79
N ASP A 175 21.83 10.61 -33.30
CA ASP A 175 20.55 11.27 -33.06
C ASP A 175 20.58 11.97 -31.70
N TRP A 176 20.36 13.28 -31.73
CA TRP A 176 20.33 14.11 -30.53
C TRP A 176 19.20 13.70 -29.58
N ARG A 177 18.10 13.11 -30.07
CA ARG A 177 16.97 12.68 -29.26
C ARG A 177 17.30 11.52 -28.34
N GLU A 178 18.24 10.67 -28.73
CA GLU A 178 18.71 9.54 -27.92
C GLU A 178 19.75 9.99 -26.87
N SER A 179 20.25 11.22 -27.01
CA SER A 179 21.27 11.80 -26.14
C SER A 179 20.72 12.60 -24.96
N ILE A 180 19.39 12.78 -24.90
CA ILE A 180 18.69 13.55 -23.86
C ILE A 180 17.38 12.86 -23.52
N LEU A 181 17.08 12.71 -22.23
CA LEU A 181 15.79 12.24 -21.75
C LEU A 181 15.00 13.37 -21.14
N PHE A 182 13.71 13.42 -21.48
CA PHE A 182 12.72 14.32 -20.87
C PHE A 182 11.69 13.45 -20.17
N PHE A 183 11.36 13.79 -18.93
CA PHE A 183 10.28 13.16 -18.18
C PHE A 183 9.30 14.21 -17.70
N ASP A 184 8.04 14.01 -18.05
CA ASP A 184 6.93 14.81 -17.56
C ASP A 184 6.62 14.46 -16.10
N THR A 185 5.82 15.30 -15.43
CA THR A 185 5.34 15.03 -14.06
C THR A 185 4.57 13.70 -13.95
N GLU A 186 3.91 13.28 -15.02
CA GLU A 186 3.18 12.00 -15.10
C GLU A 186 4.14 10.83 -15.27
N GLU A 187 5.05 10.90 -16.25
CA GLU A 187 6.03 9.85 -16.51
C GLU A 187 6.97 9.62 -15.31
N LYS A 188 7.31 10.69 -14.58
CA LYS A 188 8.05 10.57 -13.32
C LYS A 188 7.30 9.78 -12.26
N GLN A 189 5.97 9.87 -12.22
CA GLN A 189 5.15 9.06 -11.30
C GLN A 189 5.17 7.58 -11.66
N ASP A 190 5.51 7.22 -12.89
CA ASP A 190 5.64 5.81 -13.31
C ASP A 190 7.02 5.20 -12.95
N ILE A 191 7.97 6.01 -12.48
CA ILE A 191 9.32 5.56 -12.13
C ILE A 191 9.42 5.32 -10.61
N PRO A 192 9.94 4.17 -10.16
CA PRO A 192 10.16 3.91 -8.74
C PRO A 192 11.03 5.00 -8.10
N PRO A 193 10.66 5.55 -6.92
CA PRO A 193 11.41 6.64 -6.28
C PRO A 193 12.89 6.35 -6.05
N ASN A 194 13.23 5.10 -5.75
CA ASN A 194 14.61 4.67 -5.56
C ASN A 194 15.39 4.66 -6.88
N ALA A 195 14.77 4.25 -7.98
CA ALA A 195 15.40 4.30 -9.31
C ALA A 195 15.62 5.75 -9.74
N TRP A 196 14.63 6.62 -9.52
CA TRP A 196 14.75 8.06 -9.77
C TRP A 196 15.88 8.70 -8.97
N LYS A 197 15.99 8.35 -7.68
CA LYS A 197 17.07 8.84 -6.82
C LYS A 197 18.44 8.44 -7.37
N HIS A 198 18.60 7.18 -7.78
CA HIS A 198 19.84 6.71 -8.41
C HIS A 198 20.18 7.45 -9.72
N LEU A 199 19.18 7.81 -10.54
CA LEU A 199 19.40 8.61 -11.75
C LEU A 199 19.89 10.03 -11.44
N VAL A 200 19.30 10.69 -10.43
CA VAL A 200 19.66 12.07 -10.04
C VAL A 200 21.03 12.13 -9.37
N GLU A 201 21.41 11.09 -8.62
CA GLU A 201 22.70 11.00 -7.91
C GLU A 201 23.84 10.45 -8.80
N ASP A 202 23.56 10.10 -10.05
CA ASP A 202 24.57 9.56 -10.98
C ASP A 202 25.58 10.65 -11.41
N MET A 203 26.86 10.38 -11.19
CA MET A 203 27.95 11.33 -11.47
C MET A 203 28.21 11.54 -12.98
N GLU A 204 27.80 10.58 -13.81
CA GLU A 204 27.96 10.63 -15.27
C GLU A 204 26.76 11.29 -15.97
N LEU A 205 25.70 11.61 -15.23
CA LEU A 205 24.51 12.28 -15.75
C LEU A 205 24.40 13.69 -15.16
N ILE A 206 23.82 14.58 -15.96
CA ILE A 206 23.43 15.92 -15.53
C ILE A 206 21.92 15.94 -15.46
N TYR A 207 21.41 16.37 -14.31
CA TYR A 207 19.99 16.51 -14.06
C TYR A 207 19.60 17.99 -14.00
N GLY A 208 18.49 18.32 -14.65
CA GLY A 208 17.91 19.66 -14.63
C GLY A 208 16.40 19.63 -14.63
N VAL A 209 15.81 20.78 -14.31
CA VAL A 209 14.36 20.95 -14.24
C VAL A 209 13.95 22.17 -15.04
N TRP A 210 12.91 22.01 -15.84
CA TRP A 210 12.32 23.08 -16.63
C TRP A 210 10.81 23.16 -16.38
N GLU A 211 10.28 24.35 -16.11
CA GLU A 211 8.86 24.52 -15.80
C GLU A 211 8.06 24.87 -17.07
N LEU A 212 6.97 24.15 -17.28
CA LEU A 212 5.96 24.42 -18.29
C LEU A 212 4.64 24.87 -17.62
N PRO A 213 3.71 25.50 -18.37
CA PRO A 213 2.40 25.90 -17.83
C PRO A 213 1.54 24.75 -17.30
N VAL A 214 1.77 23.54 -17.82
CA VAL A 214 0.98 22.32 -17.53
C VAL A 214 1.70 21.40 -16.54
N GLY A 215 2.96 21.65 -16.21
CA GLY A 215 3.72 20.80 -15.30
C GLY A 215 5.22 21.07 -15.34
N THR A 216 5.98 20.14 -14.76
CA THR A 216 7.43 20.24 -14.61
C THR A 216 8.09 19.16 -15.47
N GLN A 217 9.10 19.57 -16.24
CA GLN A 217 9.91 18.70 -17.09
C GLN A 217 11.22 18.41 -16.40
N HIS A 218 11.55 17.14 -16.30
CA HIS A 218 12.81 16.66 -15.77
C HIS A 218 13.71 16.24 -16.91
N VAL A 219 14.95 16.73 -16.93
CA VAL A 219 15.85 16.57 -18.06
C VAL A 219 17.12 15.87 -17.60
N PHE A 220 17.52 14.81 -18.32
CA PHE A 220 18.78 14.10 -18.11
C PHE A 220 19.62 14.11 -19.39
N VAL A 221 20.89 14.45 -19.25
CA VAL A 221 21.88 14.44 -20.34
C VAL A 221 23.15 13.77 -19.84
N ARG A 222 23.85 13.05 -20.71
CA ARG A 222 25.17 12.50 -20.39
C ARG A 222 26.17 13.63 -20.16
N ARG A 223 26.99 13.51 -19.12
CA ARG A 223 28.06 14.45 -18.77
C ARG A 223 29.27 14.29 -19.69
N ASP A 224 29.10 14.75 -20.92
CA ASP A 224 30.13 14.68 -21.96
C ASP A 224 30.00 15.89 -22.91
N PRO A 225 31.07 16.70 -23.09
CA PRO A 225 31.09 17.82 -24.03
C PRO A 225 30.64 17.44 -25.45
N ALA A 226 31.01 16.26 -25.94
CA ALA A 226 30.67 15.83 -27.30
C ALA A 226 29.15 15.71 -27.50
N VAL A 227 28.42 15.34 -26.45
CA VAL A 227 26.96 15.19 -26.48
C VAL A 227 26.29 16.54 -26.68
N PHE A 228 26.76 17.59 -26.01
CA PHE A 228 26.23 18.95 -26.19
C PHE A 228 26.43 19.48 -27.61
N ARG A 229 27.52 19.10 -28.28
CA ARG A 229 27.72 19.45 -29.70
C ARG A 229 26.67 18.80 -30.60
N ILE A 230 26.37 17.52 -30.37
CA ILE A 230 25.32 16.78 -31.08
C ILE A 230 23.94 17.42 -30.81
N LEU A 231 23.66 17.76 -29.54
CA LEU A 231 22.41 18.42 -29.15
C LEU A 231 22.22 19.78 -29.84
N VAL A 232 23.23 20.67 -29.82
CA VAL A 232 23.13 22.00 -30.44
C VAL A 232 22.90 21.90 -31.94
N ASN A 233 23.61 20.99 -32.62
CA ASN A 233 23.45 20.79 -34.06
C ASN A 233 22.08 20.18 -34.41
N GLY A 234 21.65 19.16 -33.68
CA GLY A 234 20.39 18.47 -33.91
C GLY A 234 19.15 19.31 -33.58
N MET A 235 19.21 20.12 -32.51
CA MET A 235 18.10 20.97 -32.08
C MET A 235 17.86 22.20 -32.97
N SER A 236 18.79 22.54 -33.86
CA SER A 236 18.66 23.67 -34.79
C SER A 236 17.49 23.55 -35.78
N ALA A 237 17.00 22.32 -36.00
CA ALA A 237 15.86 22.02 -36.87
C ALA A 237 14.51 21.94 -36.11
N LEU A 238 14.47 22.23 -34.81
CA LEU A 238 13.26 22.13 -34.00
C LEU A 238 12.21 23.20 -34.38
N GLY A 239 10.95 22.77 -34.47
CA GLY A 239 9.81 23.65 -34.64
C GLY A 239 9.55 24.54 -33.41
N SER A 240 8.73 25.57 -33.58
CA SER A 240 8.42 26.55 -32.51
C SER A 240 7.88 25.93 -31.22
N GLN A 241 7.15 24.81 -31.32
CA GLN A 241 6.56 24.10 -30.18
C GLN A 241 7.59 23.45 -29.25
N HIS A 242 8.79 23.14 -29.75
CA HIS A 242 9.85 22.46 -29.00
C HIS A 242 10.97 23.40 -28.55
N ARG A 243 10.81 24.71 -28.72
CA ARG A 243 11.80 25.73 -28.32
C ARG A 243 12.12 25.70 -26.82
N TRP A 244 11.20 25.20 -25.99
CA TRP A 244 11.44 25.02 -24.56
C TRP A 244 12.54 23.98 -24.28
N GLN A 245 12.73 22.96 -25.14
CA GLN A 245 13.79 21.94 -24.98
C GLN A 245 15.18 22.57 -25.12
N VAL A 246 15.32 23.51 -26.05
CA VAL A 246 16.54 24.31 -26.23
C VAL A 246 16.81 25.17 -24.99
N LEU A 247 15.78 25.76 -24.40
CA LEU A 247 15.92 26.56 -23.18
C LEU A 247 16.29 25.71 -21.97
N ALA A 248 15.72 24.51 -21.85
CA ALA A 248 16.07 23.54 -20.82
C ALA A 248 17.52 23.06 -20.95
N MET A 249 17.96 22.72 -22.17
CA MET A 249 19.37 22.39 -22.45
C MET A 249 20.30 23.56 -22.12
N ARG A 250 19.91 24.78 -22.48
CA ARG A 250 20.67 25.99 -22.14
C ARG A 250 20.78 26.19 -20.63
N GLN A 251 19.71 25.96 -19.86
CA GLN A 251 19.78 26.06 -18.40
C GLN A 251 20.74 25.02 -17.81
N LEU A 252 20.68 23.77 -18.29
CA LEU A 252 21.62 22.71 -17.93
C LEU A 252 23.08 23.11 -18.19
N LEU A 253 23.36 23.68 -19.36
CA LEU A 253 24.69 24.12 -19.77
C LEU A 253 25.19 25.30 -18.90
N GLU A 254 24.32 26.27 -18.57
CA GLU A 254 24.67 27.41 -17.72
C GLU A 254 24.91 27.00 -16.26
N GLU A 255 24.11 26.09 -15.71
CA GLU A 255 24.29 25.59 -14.34
C GLU A 255 25.61 24.82 -14.17
N ASN A 256 26.09 24.19 -15.24
CA ASN A 256 27.30 23.37 -15.26
C ASN A 256 28.45 23.99 -16.08
N GLU A 257 28.43 25.31 -16.30
CA GLU A 257 29.38 26.03 -17.18
C GLU A 257 30.85 25.79 -16.79
N ASN A 258 31.12 25.67 -15.48
CA ASN A 258 32.47 25.40 -14.96
C ASN A 258 33.05 24.06 -15.45
N GLU A 259 32.20 23.09 -15.75
CA GLU A 259 32.60 21.74 -16.14
C GLU A 259 32.80 21.61 -17.65
N PHE A 260 32.19 22.51 -18.44
CA PHE A 260 32.19 22.48 -19.90
C PHE A 260 32.98 23.64 -20.53
N ARG A 261 33.99 24.17 -19.83
CA ARG A 261 34.80 25.30 -20.33
C ARG A 261 35.36 25.07 -21.74
N GLU A 262 35.77 23.84 -22.03
CA GLU A 262 36.27 23.42 -23.35
C GLU A 262 35.27 23.66 -24.50
N LEU A 263 33.96 23.60 -24.23
CA LEU A 263 32.93 23.93 -25.23
C LEU A 263 32.90 25.42 -25.55
N PHE A 264 33.11 26.26 -24.55
CA PHE A 264 33.09 27.71 -24.70
C PHE A 264 34.42 28.28 -25.22
N GLU A 265 35.45 27.45 -25.35
CA GLU A 265 36.69 27.78 -26.06
C GLU A 265 36.63 27.44 -27.56
N ASP A 266 35.70 26.57 -27.97
CA ASP A 266 35.50 26.16 -29.36
C ASP A 266 34.69 27.19 -30.15
N PRO A 267 35.28 27.89 -31.13
CA PRO A 267 34.61 28.94 -31.89
C PRO A 267 33.44 28.42 -32.74
N GLU A 268 33.49 27.17 -33.19
CA GLU A 268 32.43 26.57 -34.00
C GLU A 268 31.19 26.27 -33.15
N PHE A 269 31.40 25.77 -31.94
CA PHE A 269 30.33 25.55 -30.96
C PHE A 269 29.68 26.88 -30.54
N ILE A 270 30.46 27.91 -30.21
CA ILE A 270 29.92 29.22 -29.81
C ILE A 270 29.03 29.80 -30.92
N THR A 271 29.46 29.67 -32.19
CA THR A 271 28.73 30.20 -33.34
C THR A 271 27.40 29.46 -33.56
N SER A 272 27.41 28.13 -33.49
CA SER A 272 26.22 27.28 -33.65
C SER A 272 25.24 27.45 -32.48
N TYR A 273 25.74 27.43 -31.24
CA TYR A 273 24.96 27.68 -30.02
C TYR A 273 24.33 29.08 -30.03
N GLY A 274 25.10 30.12 -30.39
CA GLY A 274 24.58 31.48 -30.51
C GLY A 274 23.53 31.66 -31.61
N ARG A 275 23.57 30.87 -32.69
CA ARG A 275 22.51 30.84 -33.72
C ARG A 275 21.24 30.18 -33.19
N LEU A 276 21.38 29.04 -32.50
CA LEU A 276 20.28 28.31 -31.88
C LEU A 276 19.55 29.19 -30.84
N LEU A 277 20.30 29.83 -29.94
CA LEU A 277 19.75 30.73 -28.93
C LEU A 277 19.03 31.92 -29.54
N ARG A 278 19.56 32.50 -30.62
CA ARG A 278 18.90 33.60 -31.34
C ARG A 278 17.50 33.23 -31.81
N GLN A 279 17.33 32.05 -32.39
CA GLN A 279 16.03 31.59 -32.88
C GLN A 279 14.99 31.50 -31.77
N VAL A 280 15.40 31.13 -30.57
CA VAL A 280 14.50 30.95 -29.42
C VAL A 280 14.24 32.25 -28.68
N TYR A 281 15.26 33.10 -28.49
CA TYR A 281 15.12 34.36 -27.78
C TYR A 281 14.24 35.38 -28.52
N ILE A 282 14.12 35.29 -29.84
CA ILE A 282 13.24 36.18 -30.64
C ILE A 282 11.83 36.23 -30.06
N ASP A 283 11.29 35.12 -29.55
CA ASP A 283 9.93 35.07 -28.98
C ASP A 283 9.80 35.85 -27.66
N PHE A 284 10.90 36.03 -26.94
CA PHE A 284 10.93 36.69 -25.63
C PHE A 284 11.38 38.15 -25.73
N MET A 285 12.04 38.53 -26.82
CA MET A 285 12.45 39.91 -27.09
C MET A 285 11.24 40.82 -27.37
N PRO A 286 11.29 42.09 -26.95
CA PRO A 286 10.29 43.10 -27.34
C PRO A 286 10.17 43.25 -28.86
N TRP A 287 8.97 43.56 -29.36
CA TRP A 287 8.67 43.62 -30.80
C TRP A 287 9.58 44.57 -31.59
N TYR A 288 10.01 45.70 -30.99
CA TYR A 288 10.89 46.67 -31.63
C TYR A 288 12.31 46.15 -31.83
N HIS A 289 12.83 45.30 -30.93
CA HIS A 289 14.11 44.61 -31.13
C HIS A 289 14.05 43.56 -32.24
N ARG A 290 12.89 42.93 -32.45
CA ARG A 290 12.68 41.99 -33.57
C ARG A 290 12.74 42.71 -34.93
N MET A 291 12.18 43.92 -35.01
CA MET A 291 12.25 44.76 -36.21
C MET A 291 13.70 45.19 -36.50
N LEU A 292 14.46 45.56 -35.48
CA LEU A 292 15.88 45.93 -35.63
C LEU A 292 16.75 44.77 -36.12
N LEU A 293 16.42 43.53 -35.75
CA LEU A 293 17.03 42.30 -36.27
C LEU A 293 16.77 42.10 -37.76
N ILE A 294 15.56 42.38 -38.24
CA ILE A 294 15.18 42.33 -39.66
C ILE A 294 15.95 43.40 -40.45
N VAL A 295 16.24 44.55 -39.83
CA VAL A 295 16.98 45.68 -40.42
C VAL A 295 18.51 45.50 -40.31
N GLY A 296 19.00 44.45 -39.65
CA GLY A 296 20.43 44.12 -39.59
C GLY A 296 21.26 44.97 -38.61
N ILE A 297 20.64 45.66 -37.65
CA ILE A 297 21.34 46.51 -36.68
C ILE A 297 21.70 45.69 -35.44
N HIS A 298 22.98 45.35 -35.30
CA HIS A 298 23.47 44.42 -34.28
C HIS A 298 23.88 45.07 -32.94
N TRP A 299 23.92 46.41 -32.85
CA TRP A 299 24.51 47.12 -31.69
C TRP A 299 23.73 46.98 -30.36
N PHE A 300 22.45 46.60 -30.41
CA PHE A 300 21.60 46.46 -29.21
C PHE A 300 21.30 45.00 -28.83
N MET A 301 21.94 44.04 -29.49
CA MET A 301 21.64 42.61 -29.35
C MET A 301 21.92 42.10 -27.94
N ASP A 302 23.03 42.51 -27.32
CA ASP A 302 23.41 42.04 -25.98
C ASP A 302 22.43 42.52 -24.90
N SER A 303 21.94 43.76 -25.02
CA SER A 303 20.88 44.30 -24.16
C SER A 303 19.57 43.53 -24.34
N ALA A 304 19.19 43.22 -25.59
CA ALA A 304 18.00 42.46 -25.90
C ALA A 304 18.05 41.02 -25.35
N PHE A 305 19.21 40.35 -25.42
CA PHE A 305 19.42 39.02 -24.82
C PHE A 305 19.37 39.07 -23.30
N ALA A 306 19.96 40.09 -22.66
CA ALA A 306 19.89 40.24 -21.21
C ALA A 306 18.44 40.43 -20.74
N ILE A 307 17.64 41.23 -21.44
CA ILE A 307 16.21 41.42 -21.16
C ILE A 307 15.45 40.10 -21.36
N ALA A 308 15.71 39.37 -22.44
CA ALA A 308 15.07 38.08 -22.71
C ALA A 308 15.42 37.03 -21.64
N LYS A 309 16.70 36.92 -21.24
CA LYS A 309 17.16 36.06 -20.14
C LYS A 309 16.43 36.37 -18.84
N LYS A 310 16.33 37.65 -18.46
CA LYS A 310 15.63 38.10 -17.24
C LYS A 310 14.14 37.76 -17.29
N LYS A 311 13.50 37.94 -18.45
CA LYS A 311 12.08 37.61 -18.65
C LYS A 311 11.81 36.12 -18.52
N ILE A 312 12.66 35.28 -19.11
CA ILE A 312 12.56 33.82 -19.00
C ILE A 312 12.76 33.37 -17.56
N GLN A 313 13.77 33.90 -16.85
CA GLN A 313 13.99 33.60 -15.44
C GLN A 313 12.79 33.99 -14.57
N GLY A 314 12.19 35.16 -14.82
CA GLY A 314 10.98 35.60 -14.11
C GLY A 314 9.76 34.73 -14.41
N GLN A 315 9.59 34.28 -15.65
CA GLN A 315 8.51 33.33 -15.99
C GLN A 315 8.72 31.97 -15.34
N GLN A 316 9.96 31.45 -15.34
CA GLN A 316 10.31 30.19 -14.70
C GLN A 316 10.07 30.22 -13.18
N SER A 317 10.40 31.31 -12.48
CA SER A 317 10.14 31.42 -11.04
C SER A 317 8.65 31.43 -10.69
N ILE A 318 7.83 32.13 -11.48
CA ILE A 318 6.38 32.16 -11.32
C ILE A 318 5.79 30.76 -11.58
N LEU A 319 6.16 30.12 -12.69
CA LEU A 319 5.69 28.77 -13.04
C LEU A 319 6.09 27.76 -11.98
N ARG A 320 7.34 27.80 -11.51
CA ARG A 320 7.83 26.96 -10.41
C ARG A 320 6.96 27.09 -9.16
N SER A 321 6.67 28.32 -8.74
CA SER A 321 5.83 28.54 -7.56
C SER A 321 4.41 27.98 -7.71
N GLY A 322 3.82 28.10 -8.91
CA GLY A 322 2.50 27.57 -9.22
C GLY A 322 2.47 26.04 -9.29
N ASN A 323 3.46 25.44 -9.95
CA ASN A 323 3.58 23.98 -10.09
C ASN A 323 3.91 23.31 -8.75
N GLU A 324 4.77 23.93 -7.93
CA GLU A 324 5.04 23.46 -6.57
C GLU A 324 3.78 23.50 -5.69
N ALA A 325 2.95 24.55 -5.80
CA ALA A 325 1.69 24.63 -5.07
C ALA A 325 0.71 23.52 -5.48
N ARG A 326 0.47 23.34 -6.79
CA ARG A 326 -0.38 22.26 -7.32
C ARG A 326 0.09 20.88 -6.89
N THR A 327 1.40 20.64 -6.96
CA THR A 327 1.99 19.35 -6.56
C THR A 327 1.81 19.11 -5.06
N ARG A 328 1.91 20.15 -4.22
CA ARG A 328 1.67 20.05 -2.77
C ARG A 328 0.20 19.77 -2.47
N GLU A 329 -0.73 20.43 -3.16
CA GLU A 329 -2.18 20.18 -3.01
C GLU A 329 -2.53 18.72 -3.36
N LEU A 330 -2.07 18.22 -4.51
CA LEU A 330 -2.28 16.83 -4.92
C LEU A 330 -1.69 15.83 -3.91
N LYS A 331 -0.50 16.12 -3.35
CA LYS A 331 0.10 15.30 -2.30
C LYS A 331 -0.73 15.31 -1.02
N GLN A 332 -1.22 16.48 -0.60
CA GLN A 332 -2.06 16.62 0.59
C GLN A 332 -3.39 15.87 0.43
N GLU A 333 -4.03 15.94 -0.74
CA GLU A 333 -5.26 15.20 -1.03
C GLU A 333 -5.03 13.69 -0.96
N ARG A 334 -3.98 13.17 -1.62
CA ARG A 334 -3.60 11.75 -1.54
C ARG A 334 -3.28 11.32 -0.10
N GLU A 335 -2.60 12.17 0.67
CA GLU A 335 -2.29 11.90 2.09
C GLU A 335 -3.56 11.88 2.96
N GLN A 336 -4.51 12.79 2.74
CA GLN A 336 -5.78 12.80 3.46
C GLN A 336 -6.62 11.57 3.14
N GLU A 337 -6.73 11.17 1.87
CA GLU A 337 -7.41 9.93 1.49
C GLU A 337 -6.77 8.71 2.16
N ARG A 338 -5.43 8.66 2.18
CA ARG A 338 -4.69 7.59 2.85
C ARG A 338 -4.94 7.58 4.36
N GLN A 339 -4.95 8.75 5.01
CA GLN A 339 -5.26 8.86 6.43
C GLN A 339 -6.70 8.42 6.74
N GLN A 340 -7.67 8.78 5.90
CA GLN A 340 -9.06 8.33 6.04
C GLN A 340 -9.20 6.81 5.86
N LYS A 341 -8.44 6.20 4.94
CA LYS A 341 -8.40 4.73 4.80
C LYS A 341 -7.78 4.08 6.03
N ILE A 342 -6.68 4.62 6.56
CA ILE A 342 -6.02 4.10 7.76
C ILE A 342 -6.90 4.23 9.01
N SER A 343 -7.63 5.33 9.18
CA SER A 343 -8.53 5.50 10.32
C SER A 343 -9.66 4.47 10.29
N ARG A 344 -10.26 4.23 9.11
CA ARG A 344 -11.26 3.16 8.93
C ARG A 344 -10.71 1.78 9.28
N LEU A 345 -9.46 1.48 8.91
CA LEU A 345 -8.81 0.21 9.26
C LEU A 345 -8.58 0.06 10.77
N LYS A 346 -8.15 1.13 11.45
CA LYS A 346 -7.99 1.13 12.89
C LYS A 346 -9.31 0.87 13.60
N ASP A 347 -10.39 1.52 13.14
CA ASP A 347 -11.72 1.35 13.71
C ASP A 347 -12.22 -0.10 13.57
N VAL A 348 -11.99 -0.74 12.40
CA VAL A 348 -12.32 -2.16 12.18
C VAL A 348 -11.49 -3.09 13.08
N THR A 349 -10.19 -2.82 13.21
CA THR A 349 -9.27 -3.65 14.02
C THR A 349 -9.63 -3.58 15.50
N GLN A 350 -9.88 -2.37 16.01
CA GLN A 350 -10.33 -2.16 17.39
C GLN A 350 -11.71 -2.77 17.63
N GLY A 351 -12.63 -2.66 16.65
CA GLY A 351 -13.92 -3.35 16.70
C GLY A 351 -13.77 -4.87 16.84
N ASN A 352 -12.82 -5.48 16.11
CA ASN A 352 -12.53 -6.90 16.22
C ASN A 352 -11.94 -7.30 17.58
N GLN A 353 -11.11 -6.46 18.21
CA GLN A 353 -10.61 -6.71 19.57
C GLN A 353 -11.75 -6.74 20.60
N ILE A 354 -12.71 -5.81 20.47
CA ILE A 354 -13.92 -5.78 21.31
C ILE A 354 -14.75 -7.06 21.09
N LEU A 355 -14.90 -7.50 19.84
CA LEU A 355 -15.58 -8.75 19.52
C LEU A 355 -14.90 -9.98 20.14
N GLU A 356 -13.56 -10.06 20.12
CA GLU A 356 -12.81 -11.17 20.71
C GLU A 356 -13.06 -11.28 22.22
N ILE A 357 -13.11 -10.14 22.93
CA ILE A 357 -13.38 -10.11 24.36
C ILE A 357 -14.83 -10.48 24.66
N LEU A 358 -15.78 -9.97 23.87
CA LEU A 358 -17.19 -10.37 24.00
C LEU A 358 -17.38 -11.87 23.76
N ASP A 359 -16.72 -12.43 22.74
CA ASP A 359 -16.72 -13.88 22.47
C ASP A 359 -16.12 -14.65 23.65
N ARG A 360 -15.03 -14.16 24.27
CA ARG A 360 -14.42 -14.79 25.46
C ARG A 360 -15.37 -14.82 26.65
N PHE A 361 -15.98 -13.69 26.99
CA PHE A 361 -16.94 -13.61 28.10
C PHE A 361 -18.14 -14.52 27.88
N LEU A 362 -18.70 -14.52 26.67
CA LEU A 362 -19.92 -15.27 26.36
C LEU A 362 -19.68 -16.76 26.13
N MET A 363 -18.62 -17.14 25.41
CA MET A 363 -18.39 -18.54 24.99
C MET A 363 -17.57 -19.34 25.99
N GLU A 364 -16.55 -18.73 26.61
CA GLU A 364 -15.66 -19.44 27.53
C GLU A 364 -16.13 -19.32 28.98
N ARG A 365 -16.59 -18.13 29.39
CA ARG A 365 -17.03 -17.86 30.76
C ARG A 365 -18.54 -17.96 30.97
N ALA A 366 -19.33 -18.13 29.90
CA ALA A 366 -20.79 -18.20 29.98
C ALA A 366 -21.40 -16.99 30.73
N TYR A 367 -20.77 -15.81 30.60
CA TYR A 367 -21.04 -14.63 31.40
C TYR A 367 -21.40 -13.44 30.51
N ILE A 368 -22.43 -12.68 30.88
CA ILE A 368 -22.83 -11.46 30.16
C ILE A 368 -22.09 -10.28 30.75
N ALA A 369 -21.12 -9.77 30.00
CA ALA A 369 -20.29 -8.63 30.40
C ALA A 369 -21.02 -7.29 30.28
N SER A 370 -20.74 -6.39 31.21
CA SER A 370 -21.10 -4.97 31.13
C SER A 370 -20.10 -4.19 30.27
N LEU A 371 -20.49 -2.98 29.86
CA LEU A 371 -19.62 -2.05 29.14
C LEU A 371 -18.33 -1.73 29.91
N GLU A 372 -18.43 -1.60 31.24
CA GLU A 372 -17.29 -1.30 32.11
C GLU A 372 -16.38 -2.52 32.32
N GLU A 373 -16.94 -3.73 32.35
CA GLU A 373 -16.21 -4.99 32.45
C GLU A 373 -15.44 -5.31 31.15
N VAL A 374 -16.01 -5.03 29.97
CA VAL A 374 -15.30 -5.16 28.69
C VAL A 374 -14.19 -4.13 28.57
N ARG A 375 -14.44 -2.91 29.07
CA ARG A 375 -13.45 -1.82 29.08
C ARG A 375 -12.29 -2.09 30.03
N SER A 376 -12.52 -2.72 31.17
CA SER A 376 -11.44 -3.04 32.12
C SER A 376 -10.48 -4.12 31.61
N GLU A 377 -10.93 -5.02 30.72
CA GLU A 377 -10.05 -5.97 30.02
C GLU A 377 -9.27 -5.34 28.84
N LEU A 378 -9.52 -4.07 28.50
CA LEU A 378 -8.81 -3.31 27.45
C LEU A 378 -8.12 -2.05 28.02
N PRO A 379 -7.12 -2.19 28.92
CA PRO A 379 -6.43 -1.04 29.51
C PRO A 379 -5.63 -0.21 28.49
N GLU A 380 -5.29 -0.78 27.33
CA GLU A 380 -4.50 -0.13 26.28
C GLU A 380 -5.32 0.80 25.36
N MET A 381 -6.65 0.77 25.43
CA MET A 381 -7.53 1.58 24.58
C MET A 381 -8.06 2.80 25.32
N ASP A 382 -7.86 3.98 24.73
CA ASP A 382 -8.39 5.23 25.31
C ASP A 382 -9.93 5.22 25.35
N PRO A 383 -10.57 5.66 26.45
CA PRO A 383 -12.03 5.63 26.60
C PRO A 383 -12.81 6.33 25.49
N ARG A 384 -12.29 7.45 24.98
CA ARG A 384 -12.95 8.19 23.89
C ARG A 384 -12.89 7.43 22.57
N THR A 385 -11.84 6.64 22.37
CA THR A 385 -11.68 5.79 21.19
C THR A 385 -12.63 4.61 21.26
N PHE A 386 -12.82 4.02 22.44
CA PHE A 386 -13.79 2.94 22.66
C PHE A 386 -15.23 3.35 22.30
N ASP A 387 -15.67 4.51 22.81
CA ASP A 387 -17.03 5.01 22.53
C ASP A 387 -17.21 5.31 21.03
N ARG A 388 -16.20 5.90 20.37
CA ARG A 388 -16.20 6.14 18.93
C ARG A 388 -16.30 4.85 18.11
N VAL A 389 -15.58 3.81 18.51
CA VAL A 389 -15.60 2.50 17.83
C VAL A 389 -16.97 1.83 17.99
N ILE A 390 -17.57 1.91 19.19
CA ILE A 390 -18.91 1.40 19.46
C ILE A 390 -19.96 2.07 18.56
N GLU A 391 -19.92 3.39 18.43
CA GLU A 391 -20.83 4.15 17.58
C GLU A 391 -20.58 3.89 16.08
N SER A 392 -19.33 3.94 15.63
CA SER A 392 -18.97 3.78 14.22
C SER A 392 -19.24 2.37 13.67
N GLN A 393 -19.13 1.34 14.51
CA GLN A 393 -19.37 -0.06 14.13
C GLN A 393 -20.79 -0.54 14.49
N ASN A 394 -21.68 0.35 14.97
CA ASN A 394 -23.07 0.03 15.33
C ASN A 394 -23.22 -1.10 16.37
N PHE A 395 -22.38 -1.08 17.41
CA PHE A 395 -22.55 -1.96 18.57
C PHE A 395 -23.85 -1.64 19.31
N GLN A 396 -24.53 -2.69 19.79
CA GLN A 396 -25.81 -2.53 20.49
C GLN A 396 -25.57 -2.31 21.98
N LEU A 397 -26.03 -1.18 22.50
CA LEU A 397 -25.96 -0.82 23.92
C LEU A 397 -27.34 -0.97 24.56
N LEU A 398 -27.48 -1.91 25.51
CA LEU A 398 -28.68 -2.02 26.33
C LEU A 398 -28.47 -1.22 27.61
N ARG A 399 -29.01 0.00 27.62
CA ARG A 399 -29.05 0.87 28.81
C ARG A 399 -30.13 0.38 29.79
N PRO A 400 -29.90 0.47 31.11
CA PRO A 400 -30.94 0.12 32.09
C PRO A 400 -32.13 1.10 31.98
N GLY A 401 -33.34 0.62 32.29
CA GLY A 401 -34.54 1.46 32.34
C GLY A 401 -34.75 2.22 33.66
N SER A 402 -33.92 1.94 34.67
CA SER A 402 -33.85 2.62 35.97
C SER A 402 -32.38 2.93 36.24
N ASN A 403 -32.06 4.05 36.91
CA ASN A 403 -30.70 4.59 37.09
C ASN A 403 -29.71 3.69 37.86
N GLU A 404 -30.08 2.47 38.23
CA GLU A 404 -29.21 1.48 38.87
C GLU A 404 -29.10 0.22 38.01
N GLY A 405 -28.26 0.26 36.97
CA GLY A 405 -27.91 -0.95 36.24
C GLY A 405 -26.78 -0.76 35.25
N ASP A 406 -25.98 -1.80 35.09
CA ASP A 406 -24.85 -1.74 34.15
C ASP A 406 -25.36 -1.77 32.71
N THR A 407 -24.77 -0.91 31.86
CA THR A 407 -25.04 -0.92 30.42
C THR A 407 -24.44 -2.18 29.82
N ILE A 408 -25.23 -2.98 29.11
CA ILE A 408 -24.76 -4.23 28.49
C ILE A 408 -24.32 -3.94 27.06
N LEU A 409 -23.11 -4.36 26.72
CA LEU A 409 -22.59 -4.31 25.35
C LEU A 409 -22.93 -5.62 24.62
N LEU A 410 -23.58 -5.51 23.46
CA LEU A 410 -23.90 -6.62 22.59
C LEU A 410 -23.19 -6.49 21.24
N TYR A 411 -23.14 -7.61 20.50
CA TYR A 411 -22.59 -7.67 19.15
C TYR A 411 -23.16 -6.55 18.24
N PRO A 412 -22.38 -6.06 17.27
CA PRO A 412 -22.83 -5.05 16.33
C PRO A 412 -23.88 -5.62 15.37
N VAL A 413 -24.77 -4.74 14.90
CA VAL A 413 -25.78 -5.09 13.89
C VAL A 413 -25.17 -4.99 12.51
N ASP A 414 -24.42 -6.03 12.13
CA ASP A 414 -23.81 -6.19 10.82
C ASP A 414 -24.48 -7.32 10.01
N GLN A 415 -23.90 -7.66 8.86
CA GLN A 415 -24.37 -8.78 8.03
C GLN A 415 -24.34 -10.14 8.77
N GLU A 416 -23.54 -10.26 9.83
CA GLU A 416 -23.40 -11.48 10.64
C GLU A 416 -24.32 -11.52 11.85
N TRP A 417 -25.08 -10.46 12.10
CA TRP A 417 -25.99 -10.33 13.23
C TRP A 417 -26.87 -11.57 13.41
N ARG A 418 -27.42 -12.12 12.32
CA ARG A 418 -28.26 -13.34 12.37
C ARG A 418 -27.51 -14.54 12.94
N THR A 419 -26.27 -14.75 12.51
CA THR A 419 -25.44 -15.88 12.97
C THR A 419 -24.98 -15.68 14.40
N ARG A 420 -24.59 -14.45 14.79
CA ARG A 420 -24.18 -14.11 16.16
C ARG A 420 -25.35 -14.20 17.13
N VAL A 421 -26.54 -13.74 16.76
CA VAL A 421 -27.77 -13.90 17.56
C VAL A 421 -28.14 -15.37 17.74
N ALA A 422 -28.04 -16.19 16.70
CA ALA A 422 -28.30 -17.63 16.82
C ALA A 422 -27.31 -18.32 17.77
N ARG A 423 -26.02 -17.93 17.73
CA ARG A 423 -25.00 -18.41 18.69
C ARG A 423 -25.30 -17.94 20.11
N LEU A 424 -25.61 -16.65 20.27
CA LEU A 424 -25.95 -16.05 21.54
C LEU A 424 -27.17 -16.74 22.17
N ARG A 425 -28.24 -17.03 21.42
CA ARG A 425 -29.40 -17.81 21.90
C ARG A 425 -29.00 -19.18 22.46
N ARG A 426 -28.12 -19.92 21.79
CA ARG A 426 -27.65 -21.23 22.26
C ARG A 426 -26.83 -21.14 23.54
N VAL A 427 -26.05 -20.07 23.71
CA VAL A 427 -25.31 -19.81 24.94
C VAL A 427 -26.27 -19.45 26.07
N LEU A 428 -27.23 -18.56 25.80
CA LEU A 428 -28.26 -18.16 26.77
C LEU A 428 -29.07 -19.38 27.28
N GLU A 429 -29.42 -20.32 26.39
CA GLU A 429 -30.10 -21.57 26.76
C GLU A 429 -29.27 -22.50 27.66
N ARG A 430 -27.93 -22.50 27.50
CA ARG A 430 -27.02 -23.26 28.38
C ARG A 430 -26.89 -22.62 29.76
N VAL A 431 -26.73 -21.30 29.80
CA VAL A 431 -26.61 -20.53 31.06
C VAL A 431 -27.89 -20.65 31.91
N GLU A 432 -29.07 -20.74 31.27
CA GLU A 432 -30.35 -20.93 31.97
C GLU A 432 -30.49 -22.34 32.61
N HIS A 433 -29.83 -23.36 32.03
CA HIS A 433 -29.81 -24.71 32.59
C HIS A 433 -28.90 -24.82 33.83
N ASP A 434 -27.80 -24.06 33.87
CA ASP A 434 -26.92 -23.95 35.04
C ASP A 434 -27.49 -22.93 36.04
N ARG A 435 -28.43 -23.37 36.88
CA ARG A 435 -29.13 -22.57 37.92
C ARG A 435 -28.23 -22.00 39.05
N SER A 436 -26.91 -21.94 38.86
CA SER A 436 -25.94 -21.49 39.86
C SER A 436 -25.55 -20.01 39.78
N HIS A 437 -26.12 -19.25 38.83
CA HIS A 437 -25.70 -17.86 38.58
C HIS A 437 -26.44 -16.81 39.43
N ASP A 438 -25.69 -15.78 39.84
CA ASP A 438 -26.14 -14.62 40.62
C ASP A 438 -27.41 -13.95 40.05
N SER A 439 -28.27 -13.42 40.93
CA SER A 439 -29.50 -12.69 40.59
C SER A 439 -29.29 -11.57 39.55
N ARG A 440 -28.11 -10.93 39.54
CA ARG A 440 -27.72 -9.90 38.57
C ARG A 440 -27.53 -10.45 37.15
N GLN A 441 -26.99 -11.66 36.99
CA GLN A 441 -26.82 -12.31 35.68
C GLN A 441 -28.17 -12.74 35.10
N MET A 442 -29.08 -13.25 35.94
CA MET A 442 -30.45 -13.56 35.53
C MET A 442 -31.24 -12.32 35.08
N GLU A 443 -30.99 -11.17 35.70
CA GLU A 443 -31.59 -9.90 35.26
C GLU A 443 -31.03 -9.44 33.90
N ARG A 444 -29.70 -9.52 33.70
CA ARG A 444 -29.03 -9.23 32.42
C ARG A 444 -29.54 -10.16 31.30
N LEU A 445 -29.71 -11.46 31.58
CA LEU A 445 -30.27 -12.48 30.68
C LEU A 445 -31.68 -12.10 30.20
N ASN A 446 -32.57 -11.74 31.13
CA ASN A 446 -33.94 -11.38 30.83
C ASN A 446 -34.05 -10.11 29.97
N ARG A 447 -33.15 -9.13 30.15
CA ARG A 447 -33.09 -7.92 29.32
C ARG A 447 -32.67 -8.24 27.88
N ILE A 448 -31.65 -9.06 27.70
CA ILE A 448 -31.21 -9.51 26.36
C ILE A 448 -32.35 -10.28 25.67
N ARG A 449 -33.07 -11.15 26.38
CA ARG A 449 -34.22 -11.89 25.81
C ARG A 449 -35.34 -10.96 25.36
N LYS A 450 -35.72 -9.96 26.17
CA LYS A 450 -36.72 -8.94 25.79
C LYS A 450 -36.27 -8.15 24.55
N PHE A 451 -34.99 -7.83 24.46
CA PHE A 451 -34.42 -7.14 23.30
C PHE A 451 -34.41 -8.01 22.03
N LEU A 452 -33.99 -9.27 22.14
CA LEU A 452 -34.00 -10.22 21.02
C LEU A 452 -35.41 -10.60 20.56
N ALA A 453 -36.39 -10.63 21.47
CA ALA A 453 -37.80 -10.83 21.15
C ALA A 453 -38.36 -9.62 20.39
N ARG A 454 -38.14 -8.39 20.89
CA ARG A 454 -38.54 -7.15 20.21
C ARG A 454 -37.91 -7.00 18.82
N ASN A 455 -36.64 -7.38 18.66
CA ASN A 455 -35.94 -7.35 17.37
C ASN A 455 -36.31 -8.52 16.42
N ALA A 456 -36.84 -9.62 16.96
CA ALA A 456 -37.40 -10.70 16.16
C ALA A 456 -38.82 -10.40 15.68
N ASP A 457 -39.63 -9.73 16.51
CA ASP A 457 -41.01 -9.36 16.20
C ASP A 457 -41.09 -8.16 15.24
N SER A 458 -40.18 -7.18 15.38
CA SER A 458 -40.04 -6.08 14.40
C SER A 458 -39.53 -6.54 13.02
N ARG A 459 -38.99 -7.76 12.90
CA ARG A 459 -38.61 -8.37 11.61
C ARG A 459 -39.54 -9.50 11.15
N LYS A 460 -40.49 -9.96 11.99
CA LYS A 460 -41.63 -10.79 11.56
C LYS A 460 -42.78 -9.95 10.99
N ALA A 461 -42.74 -8.63 11.16
CA ALA A 461 -43.65 -7.67 10.55
C ALA A 461 -43.19 -7.16 9.16
N GLU A 462 -42.12 -7.70 8.60
CA GLU A 462 -41.89 -7.66 7.15
C GLU A 462 -42.13 -9.08 6.62
N PRO A 463 -43.33 -9.40 6.12
CA PRO A 463 -43.40 -10.47 5.14
C PRO A 463 -42.51 -10.04 3.98
N GLU A 464 -41.75 -10.99 3.44
CA GLU A 464 -41.20 -10.91 2.08
C GLU A 464 -42.37 -10.75 1.10
N THR A 465 -42.89 -9.54 0.98
CA THR A 465 -43.69 -9.06 -0.13
C THR A 465 -43.10 -7.73 -0.57
N VAL A 466 -41.86 -7.77 -1.06
CA VAL A 466 -41.51 -6.97 -2.23
C VAL A 466 -41.75 -7.85 -3.46
N GLY A 467 -43.02 -8.24 -3.61
CA GLY A 467 -43.63 -8.24 -4.94
C GLY A 467 -43.95 -6.79 -5.28
N SER A 468 -42.92 -5.94 -5.45
CA SER A 468 -43.11 -4.78 -6.31
C SER A 468 -43.36 -5.38 -7.68
N ASN A 469 -44.60 -5.22 -8.15
CA ASN A 469 -44.99 -5.56 -9.50
C ASN A 469 -43.89 -5.03 -10.44
N PRO A 470 -43.19 -5.88 -11.22
CA PRO A 470 -42.01 -5.48 -11.99
C PRO A 470 -42.28 -4.21 -12.83
N ASP A 471 -43.49 -4.10 -13.36
CA ASP A 471 -43.96 -2.97 -14.15
C ASP A 471 -43.95 -1.62 -13.42
N GLU A 472 -44.08 -1.59 -12.10
CA GLU A 472 -44.10 -0.33 -11.35
C GLU A 472 -42.69 0.20 -11.10
N ALA A 473 -41.71 -0.70 -10.93
CA ALA A 473 -40.29 -0.35 -10.85
C ALA A 473 -39.76 0.12 -12.23
N TYR A 474 -40.17 -0.55 -13.31
CA TYR A 474 -39.84 -0.11 -14.68
C TYR A 474 -40.53 1.20 -15.05
N ARG A 475 -41.77 1.46 -14.60
CA ARG A 475 -42.42 2.77 -14.80
C ARG A 475 -41.74 3.88 -14.02
N LYS A 476 -41.34 3.65 -12.76
CA LYS A 476 -40.58 4.65 -11.99
C LYS A 476 -39.21 4.93 -12.63
N PHE A 477 -38.52 3.91 -13.11
CA PHE A 477 -37.27 4.09 -13.86
C PHE A 477 -37.49 4.84 -15.19
N GLY A 478 -38.55 4.52 -15.94
CA GLY A 478 -38.91 5.22 -17.17
C GLY A 478 -39.21 6.71 -16.95
N VAL A 479 -39.92 7.06 -15.86
CA VAL A 479 -40.20 8.45 -15.49
C VAL A 479 -38.93 9.19 -15.06
N GLU A 480 -38.01 8.51 -14.38
CA GLU A 480 -36.72 9.12 -13.97
C GLU A 480 -35.79 9.30 -15.18
N VAL A 481 -35.76 8.36 -16.11
CA VAL A 481 -35.04 8.47 -17.38
C VAL A 481 -35.61 9.60 -18.25
N GLU A 482 -36.94 9.75 -18.33
CA GLU A 482 -37.56 10.88 -19.05
C GLU A 482 -37.26 12.25 -18.41
N LYS A 483 -37.16 12.31 -17.07
CA LYS A 483 -36.74 13.54 -16.39
C LYS A 483 -35.29 13.90 -16.72
N VAL A 484 -34.38 12.93 -16.72
CA VAL A 484 -32.97 13.16 -17.10
C VAL A 484 -32.87 13.59 -18.57
N ARG A 485 -33.61 12.94 -19.47
CA ARG A 485 -33.64 13.27 -20.90
C ARG A 485 -34.27 14.64 -21.20
N LYS A 486 -35.27 15.06 -20.42
CA LYS A 486 -35.82 16.43 -20.50
C LYS A 486 -34.82 17.46 -20.00
N LYS A 487 -34.07 17.14 -18.94
CA LYS A 487 -33.02 18.01 -18.39
C LYS A 487 -31.87 18.22 -19.40
N GLU A 488 -31.44 17.16 -20.08
CA GLU A 488 -30.45 17.23 -21.16
C GLU A 488 -30.93 18.01 -22.40
N ARG A 489 -32.24 18.00 -22.69
CA ARG A 489 -32.82 18.82 -23.78
C ARG A 489 -32.93 20.30 -23.43
N THR A 490 -33.06 20.66 -22.15
CA THR A 490 -33.04 22.06 -21.70
C THR A 490 -31.65 22.66 -21.62
N ASP A 491 -30.59 21.83 -21.55
CA ASP A 491 -29.20 22.27 -21.42
C ASP A 491 -28.42 22.30 -22.75
N GLN A 492 -29.08 22.11 -23.91
CA GLN A 492 -28.47 22.40 -25.21
C GLN A 492 -28.66 23.88 -25.59
N PRO A 493 -27.58 24.67 -25.77
CA PRO A 493 -27.68 26.00 -26.36
C PRO A 493 -28.08 25.86 -27.83
N TYR A 494 -29.05 26.69 -28.23
CA TYR A 494 -29.41 26.94 -29.63
C TYR A 494 -28.14 27.16 -30.49
N LEU A 495 -27.80 26.17 -31.31
CA LEU A 495 -27.15 26.38 -32.60
C LEU A 495 -28.26 26.35 -33.64
N GLY A 496 -28.88 27.51 -33.86
CA GLY A 496 -29.72 27.77 -35.01
C GLY A 496 -28.85 28.19 -36.18
N GLU A 497 -29.11 27.57 -37.32
CA GLU A 497 -28.72 27.98 -38.67
C GLU A 497 -29.16 29.41 -39.02
#